data_AF-A0A0D0AM79-F1
#
_entry.id   AF-A0A0D0AM79-F1
#
_cell.length_a   1.000
_cell.length_b   1.000
_cell.length_c   1.000
_cell.angle_alpha   90.00
_cell.angle_beta   90.00
_cell.angle_gamma   90.00
#
_symmetry.space_group_name_H-M   'P 1'
#
loop_
_entity.id
_entity.type
_entity.pdbx_description
1 polymer ?
#
loop_
_entity_poly.entity_id
_entity_poly.type
_entity_poly.pdbx_seq_one_letter_code
_entity_poly.pdbx_strand_id
1 'polypeptide(L)'
;PAATSTPPAQIPPIDEALARSAIRARQILLDPIIGNSIFPSGISHEDTISKIRAALKTSIPPSSNDPHASIKALLQLRNGGLIIELDSEHTVHKLKDHTTRKTFLHALENSVLFKDRTYTLVVQYIPVNLLIECPGLLRLIEKKNHLENEALVSMRWIKPPHKR
;
A
#
# COMPACT_ATOMS: atom_id res chain seq x y z
N PRO A 1 -6.60 -1.79 -43.96
CA PRO A 1 -6.37 -1.50 -42.52
C PRO A 1 -6.26 -2.80 -41.72
N ALA A 2 -5.03 -3.23 -41.40
CA ALA A 2 -4.76 -4.44 -40.65
C ALA A 2 -4.92 -4.20 -39.14
N ALA A 3 -5.74 -5.01 -38.48
CA ALA A 3 -5.92 -4.99 -37.04
C ALA A 3 -4.71 -5.65 -36.36
N THR A 4 -3.95 -4.88 -35.58
CA THR A 4 -2.91 -5.40 -34.68
C THR A 4 -3.58 -6.15 -33.53
N SER A 5 -3.51 -7.48 -33.57
CA SER A 5 -3.86 -8.36 -32.46
C SER A 5 -2.84 -8.22 -31.33
N THR A 6 -3.23 -7.60 -30.22
CA THR A 6 -2.45 -7.60 -28.98
C THR A 6 -2.35 -9.04 -28.46
N PRO A 7 -1.15 -9.58 -28.19
CA PRO A 7 -1.01 -10.93 -27.64
C PRO A 7 -1.63 -11.00 -26.23
N PRO A 8 -2.25 -12.14 -25.87
CA PRO A 8 -2.80 -12.33 -24.54
C PRO A 8 -1.70 -12.26 -23.48
N ALA A 9 -1.98 -11.58 -22.36
CA ALA A 9 -1.06 -11.49 -21.23
C ALA A 9 -0.72 -12.89 -20.71
N GLN A 10 0.55 -13.29 -20.84
CA GLN A 10 1.04 -14.55 -20.26
C GLN A 10 0.90 -14.49 -18.74
N ILE A 11 0.23 -15.50 -18.18
CA ILE A 11 0.15 -15.70 -16.74
C ILE A 11 1.58 -16.04 -16.28
N PRO A 12 2.17 -15.27 -15.34
CA PRO A 12 3.51 -15.54 -14.88
C PRO A 12 3.56 -16.93 -14.22
N PRO A 13 4.70 -17.64 -14.32
CA PRO A 13 4.91 -18.88 -13.58
C PRO A 13 4.63 -18.70 -12.08
N ILE A 14 4.10 -19.73 -11.43
CA ILE A 14 3.71 -19.67 -10.00
C ILE A 14 4.86 -19.19 -9.11
N ASP A 15 6.09 -19.63 -9.38
CA ASP A 15 7.29 -19.18 -8.64
C ASP A 15 7.55 -17.68 -8.76
N GLU A 16 7.33 -17.11 -9.95
CA GLU A 16 7.52 -15.67 -10.15
C GLU A 16 6.45 -14.87 -9.42
N ALA A 17 5.20 -15.34 -9.44
CA ALA A 17 4.11 -14.74 -8.68
C ALA A 17 4.38 -14.80 -7.16
N LEU A 18 4.88 -15.93 -6.67
CA LEU A 18 5.25 -16.12 -5.27
C LEU A 18 6.41 -15.21 -4.86
N ALA A 19 7.47 -15.13 -5.67
CA ALA A 19 8.62 -14.26 -5.41
C ALA A 19 8.20 -12.78 -5.33
N ARG A 20 7.34 -12.32 -6.26
CA ARG A 20 6.79 -10.96 -6.24
C ARG A 20 5.91 -10.71 -5.01
N SER A 21 5.14 -11.72 -4.58
CA SER A 21 4.32 -11.63 -3.37
C SER A 21 5.20 -11.47 -2.12
N ALA A 22 6.25 -12.29 -2.00
CA ALA A 22 7.18 -12.25 -0.87
C ALA A 22 7.91 -10.90 -0.76
N ILE A 23 8.32 -10.30 -1.88
CA ILE A 23 8.90 -8.95 -1.89
C ILE A 23 7.88 -7.92 -1.40
N ARG A 24 6.64 -7.99 -1.90
CA ARG A 24 5.58 -7.04 -1.53
C ARG A 24 5.15 -7.15 -0.07
N ALA A 25 5.21 -8.34 0.52
CA ALA A 25 4.90 -8.56 1.94
C ALA A 25 5.89 -7.80 2.86
N ARG A 26 7.09 -7.52 2.37
CA ARG A 26 8.13 -6.74 3.07
C ARG A 26 8.13 -5.26 2.73
N GLN A 27 7.15 -4.77 1.96
CA GLN A 27 7.09 -3.37 1.55
C GLN A 27 6.06 -2.56 2.32
N ILE A 28 6.40 -1.29 2.58
CA ILE A 28 5.45 -0.26 3.03
C ILE A 28 5.40 0.88 2.00
N LEU A 29 4.24 1.55 1.90
CA LEU A 29 4.02 2.71 1.05
C LEU A 29 3.70 3.92 1.92
N LEU A 30 4.47 4.99 1.73
CA LEU A 30 4.25 6.29 2.36
C LEU A 30 3.91 7.31 1.27
N ASP A 31 2.76 7.96 1.36
CA ASP A 31 2.40 9.06 0.47
C ASP A 31 2.62 10.40 1.21
N PRO A 32 3.15 11.44 0.55
CA PRO A 32 3.28 12.76 1.17
C PRO A 32 1.91 13.36 1.43
N ILE A 33 1.76 14.08 2.54
CA ILE A 33 0.57 14.91 2.76
C ILE A 33 0.63 16.10 1.80
N ILE A 34 -0.51 16.48 1.21
CA ILE A 34 -0.60 17.62 0.29
C ILE A 34 -0.05 18.87 0.98
N GLY A 35 0.95 19.52 0.37
CA GLY A 35 1.63 20.69 0.93
C GLY A 35 2.87 20.39 1.79
N ASN A 36 3.07 19.13 2.20
CA ASN A 36 4.23 18.69 2.98
C ASN A 36 5.09 17.75 2.15
N SER A 37 6.23 18.25 1.67
CA SER A 37 7.26 17.39 1.07
C SER A 37 8.35 17.16 2.12
N ILE A 38 8.32 16.00 2.80
CA ILE A 38 9.48 15.56 3.61
C ILE A 38 10.67 15.25 2.69
N PHE A 39 10.39 14.84 1.45
CA PHE A 39 11.37 14.41 0.47
C PHE A 39 11.31 15.30 -0.78
N PRO A 40 11.56 16.61 -0.68
CA PRO A 40 11.65 17.48 -1.84
C PRO A 40 12.82 17.02 -2.70
N SER A 41 12.77 17.35 -3.99
CA SER A 41 13.69 16.91 -5.05
C SER A 41 15.16 17.36 -4.88
N GLY A 42 15.56 17.83 -3.69
CA GLY A 42 16.93 18.23 -3.34
C GLY A 42 17.50 17.57 -2.08
N ILE A 43 16.75 16.74 -1.34
CA ILE A 43 17.31 15.97 -0.21
C ILE A 43 18.07 14.76 -0.76
N SER A 44 19.25 14.49 -0.20
CA SER A 44 20.04 13.31 -0.58
C SER A 44 19.27 12.03 -0.25
N HIS A 45 19.38 11.04 -1.13
CA HIS A 45 18.83 9.70 -0.89
C HIS A 45 19.31 9.11 0.45
N GLU A 46 20.56 9.41 0.85
CA GLU A 46 21.14 8.99 2.12
C GLU A 46 20.49 9.65 3.35
N ASP A 47 20.11 10.91 3.25
CA ASP A 47 19.43 11.63 4.33
C ASP A 47 18.03 11.07 4.54
N THR A 48 17.35 10.75 3.44
CA THR A 48 16.04 10.10 3.44
C THR A 48 16.10 8.74 4.14
N ILE A 49 17.07 7.91 3.76
CA ILE A 49 17.31 6.61 4.41
C ILE A 49 17.62 6.80 5.90
N SER A 50 18.45 7.79 6.25
CA SER A 50 18.84 8.06 7.63
C SER A 50 17.65 8.48 8.49
N LYS A 51 16.77 9.36 7.97
CA LYS A 51 15.54 9.78 8.65
C LYS A 51 14.59 8.62 8.87
N ILE A 52 14.38 7.78 7.85
CA ILE A 52 13.51 6.60 7.95
C ILE A 52 14.09 5.59 8.93
N ARG A 53 15.41 5.34 8.90
CA ARG A 53 16.08 4.43 9.83
C ARG A 53 15.95 4.92 11.28
N ALA A 54 16.05 6.22 11.50
CA ALA A 54 15.81 6.82 12.82
C ALA A 54 14.35 6.58 13.27
N ALA A 55 13.38 6.86 12.40
CA ALA A 55 11.96 6.63 12.68
C ALA A 55 11.65 5.15 12.98
N LEU A 56 12.24 4.21 12.22
CA LEU A 56 12.12 2.78 12.45
C LEU A 56 12.63 2.40 13.84
N LYS A 57 13.84 2.85 14.22
CA LYS A 57 14.43 2.58 15.54
C LYS A 57 13.59 3.12 16.69
N THR A 58 12.96 4.28 16.51
CA THR A 58 12.06 4.86 17.52
C THR A 58 10.76 4.06 17.64
N SER A 59 10.20 3.60 16.53
CA SER A 59 8.92 2.87 16.51
C SER A 59 9.03 1.40 16.93
N ILE A 60 10.13 0.75 16.54
CA ILE A 60 10.42 -0.67 16.79
C ILE A 60 11.79 -0.71 17.46
N PRO A 61 11.83 -0.53 18.80
CA PRO A 61 13.07 -0.61 19.53
C PRO A 61 13.66 -2.03 19.39
N PRO A 62 14.99 -2.15 19.30
CA PRO A 62 15.63 -3.46 19.25
C PRO A 62 15.33 -4.23 20.54
N SER A 63 14.70 -5.39 20.37
CA SER A 63 14.52 -6.36 21.45
C SER A 63 15.54 -7.48 21.26
N SER A 64 15.93 -8.13 22.35
CA SER A 64 16.95 -9.20 22.36
C SER A 64 16.65 -10.38 21.43
N ASN A 65 15.40 -10.52 20.97
CA ASN A 65 14.94 -11.64 20.15
C ASN A 65 14.64 -11.30 18.67
N ASP A 66 14.75 -10.04 18.25
CA ASP A 66 14.36 -9.63 16.88
C ASP A 66 15.46 -8.76 16.26
N PRO A 67 16.15 -9.22 15.21
CA PRO A 67 17.18 -8.43 14.56
C PRO A 67 16.58 -7.12 14.04
N HIS A 68 17.35 -6.04 14.17
CA HIS A 68 16.95 -4.67 13.85
C HIS A 68 16.15 -4.56 12.56
N ALA A 69 15.05 -3.81 12.58
CA ALA A 69 14.34 -3.37 11.38
C ALA A 69 15.32 -2.68 10.40
N SER A 70 15.74 -3.40 9.36
CA SER A 70 16.67 -2.87 8.36
C SER A 70 15.98 -2.62 7.03
N ILE A 71 16.45 -1.58 6.34
CA ILE A 71 15.95 -1.16 5.03
C ILE A 71 16.78 -1.89 3.97
N LYS A 72 16.13 -2.70 3.14
CA LYS A 72 16.76 -3.37 1.98
C LYS A 72 16.80 -2.47 0.76
N ALA A 73 15.70 -1.78 0.49
CA ALA A 73 15.59 -0.89 -0.65
C ALA A 73 14.65 0.28 -0.34
N LEU A 74 14.91 1.39 -1.01
CA LEU A 74 14.06 2.58 -0.96
C LEU A 74 13.84 3.07 -2.39
N LEU A 75 12.59 3.31 -2.75
CA LEU A 75 12.21 3.82 -4.05
C LEU A 75 11.30 5.04 -3.88
N GLN A 76 11.74 6.17 -4.42
CA GLN A 76 10.92 7.38 -4.51
C GLN A 76 10.06 7.36 -5.77
N LEU A 77 8.76 7.60 -5.59
CA LEU A 77 7.76 7.66 -6.65
C LEU A 77 7.64 9.08 -7.21
N ARG A 78 7.11 9.19 -8.43
CA ARG A 78 6.93 10.49 -9.12
C ARG A 78 5.98 11.45 -8.39
N ASN A 79 5.07 10.93 -7.58
CA ASN A 79 4.17 11.71 -6.73
C ASN A 79 4.82 12.14 -5.40
N GLY A 80 6.12 11.89 -5.20
CA GLY A 80 6.82 12.13 -3.94
C GLY A 80 6.59 11.07 -2.87
N GLY A 81 5.82 10.02 -3.17
CA GLY A 81 5.64 8.86 -2.29
C GLY A 81 6.91 8.02 -2.19
N LEU A 82 7.02 7.20 -1.15
CA LEU A 82 8.11 6.28 -0.93
C LEU A 82 7.61 4.84 -0.81
N ILE A 83 8.24 3.94 -1.54
CA ILE A 83 8.16 2.50 -1.28
C ILE A 83 9.44 2.11 -0.56
N ILE A 84 9.29 1.51 0.61
CA ILE A 84 10.41 1.03 1.43
C ILE A 84 10.28 -0.48 1.53
N GLU A 85 11.29 -1.21 1.07
CA GLU A 85 11.41 -2.65 1.31
C GLU A 85 12.24 -2.88 2.57
N LEU A 86 11.66 -3.62 3.51
CA LEU A 86 12.30 -4.04 4.74
C LEU A 86 12.89 -5.43 4.59
N ASP A 87 13.75 -5.80 5.53
CA ASP A 87 14.35 -7.13 5.60
C ASP A 87 13.36 -8.26 5.87
N SER A 88 12.34 -7.98 6.68
CA SER A 88 11.39 -8.96 7.20
C SER A 88 9.94 -8.49 7.07
N GLU A 89 9.05 -9.44 6.76
CA GLU A 89 7.60 -9.23 6.75
C GLU A 89 7.07 -8.95 8.17
N HIS A 90 7.71 -9.53 9.18
CA HIS A 90 7.36 -9.29 10.58
C HIS A 90 7.50 -7.80 10.96
N THR A 91 8.55 -7.14 10.46
CA THR A 91 8.76 -5.70 10.68
C THR A 91 7.63 -4.88 10.06
N VAL A 92 7.19 -5.24 8.85
CA VAL A 92 6.04 -4.59 8.20
C VAL A 92 4.76 -4.82 9.00
N HIS A 93 4.53 -6.04 9.48
CA HIS A 93 3.36 -6.36 10.30
C HIS A 93 3.33 -5.53 11.59
N LYS A 94 4.47 -5.39 12.28
CA LYS A 94 4.60 -4.50 13.44
C LYS A 94 4.32 -3.04 13.10
N LEU A 95 4.83 -2.53 11.97
CA LEU A 95 4.55 -1.16 11.54
C LEU A 95 3.08 -0.91 11.20
N LYS A 96 2.31 -1.95 10.90
CA LYS A 96 0.86 -1.83 10.69
C LYS A 96 0.07 -1.77 11.99
N ASP A 97 0.64 -2.19 13.12
CA ASP A 97 0.00 -1.99 14.42
C ASP A 97 -0.23 -0.50 14.68
N HIS A 98 -1.41 -0.17 15.21
CA HIS A 98 -1.84 1.22 15.37
C HIS A 98 -0.86 2.05 16.20
N THR A 99 -0.31 1.46 17.27
CA THR A 99 0.60 2.17 18.19
C THR A 99 1.95 2.42 17.51
N THR A 100 2.54 1.38 16.92
CA THR A 100 3.82 1.47 16.22
C THR A 100 3.73 2.39 15.01
N ARG A 101 2.65 2.28 14.21
CA ARG A 101 2.36 3.17 13.07
C ARG A 101 2.34 4.63 13.50
N LYS A 102 1.64 4.95 14.59
CA LYS A 102 1.53 6.32 15.09
C LYS A 102 2.89 6.87 15.53
N THR A 103 3.67 6.09 16.28
CA THR A 103 5.03 6.48 16.71
C THR A 103 5.96 6.67 15.51
N PHE A 104 5.89 5.79 14.52
CA PHE A 104 6.65 5.89 13.28
C PHE A 104 6.32 7.16 12.49
N LEU A 105 5.03 7.44 12.28
CA LEU A 105 4.58 8.65 11.59
C LEU A 105 4.94 9.93 12.35
N HIS A 106 4.85 9.90 13.69
CA HIS A 106 5.27 11.03 14.52
C HIS A 106 6.78 11.29 14.42
N ALA A 107 7.61 10.25 14.35
CA ALA A 107 9.05 10.39 14.11
C ALA A 107 9.38 10.95 12.71
N LEU A 108 8.44 10.85 11.77
CA LEU A 108 8.47 11.51 10.47
C LEU A 108 7.72 12.85 10.47
N GLU A 109 7.48 13.44 11.65
CA GLU A 109 6.80 14.74 11.84
C GLU A 109 5.41 14.78 11.18
N ASN A 110 4.71 13.63 11.16
CA ASN A 110 3.38 13.45 10.56
C ASN A 110 3.24 13.98 9.14
N SER A 111 4.34 14.07 8.39
CA SER A 111 4.34 14.72 7.08
C SER A 111 4.08 13.74 5.93
N VAL A 112 3.87 12.46 6.26
CA VAL A 112 3.48 11.37 5.35
C VAL A 112 2.29 10.61 5.90
N LEU A 113 1.54 10.00 4.99
CA LEU A 113 0.47 9.04 5.28
C LEU A 113 0.98 7.64 5.00
N PHE A 114 0.84 6.76 5.99
CA PHE A 114 1.03 5.34 5.78
C PHE A 114 -0.15 4.80 4.97
N LYS A 115 0.12 4.20 3.81
CA LYS A 115 -0.91 3.72 2.91
C LYS A 115 -0.96 2.21 2.87
N ASP A 116 -2.11 1.68 3.28
CA ASP A 116 -2.37 0.26 3.19
C ASP A 116 -2.50 -0.17 1.73
N ARG A 117 -1.95 -1.35 1.44
CA ARG A 117 -1.94 -1.87 0.08
C ARG A 117 -3.30 -2.44 -0.26
N THR A 118 -4.00 -1.76 -1.16
CA THR A 118 -5.31 -2.21 -1.67
C THR A 118 -5.15 -3.15 -2.86
N TYR A 119 -6.00 -4.15 -2.96
CA TYR A 119 -6.10 -5.02 -4.13
C TYR A 119 -7.40 -4.76 -4.87
N THR A 120 -7.36 -4.79 -6.19
CA THR A 120 -8.57 -4.71 -7.02
C THR A 120 -9.15 -6.11 -7.18
N LEU A 121 -10.39 -6.30 -6.73
CA LEU A 121 -11.14 -7.53 -6.93
C LEU A 121 -12.16 -7.33 -8.05
N VAL A 122 -12.26 -8.34 -8.93
CA VAL A 122 -13.31 -8.39 -9.95
C VAL A 122 -14.41 -9.30 -9.45
N VAL A 123 -15.58 -8.72 -9.18
CA VAL A 123 -16.75 -9.45 -8.69
C VAL A 123 -17.76 -9.60 -9.83
N GLN A 124 -18.24 -10.82 -10.03
CA GLN A 124 -19.23 -11.17 -11.06
C GLN A 124 -20.63 -11.25 -10.47
N TYR A 125 -21.66 -11.23 -11.33
CA TYR A 125 -23.07 -11.40 -10.95
C TYR A 125 -23.63 -10.33 -10.00
N ILE A 126 -23.09 -9.11 -10.05
CA ILE A 126 -23.65 -7.97 -9.32
C ILE A 126 -24.89 -7.42 -10.06
N PRO A 127 -26.04 -7.26 -9.39
CA PRO A 127 -27.23 -6.64 -9.96
C PRO A 127 -26.95 -5.25 -10.52
N VAL A 128 -27.42 -4.97 -11.75
CA VAL A 128 -27.18 -3.68 -12.45
C VAL A 128 -27.91 -2.49 -11.80
N ASN A 129 -28.95 -2.77 -11.01
CA ASN A 129 -29.69 -1.78 -10.25
C ASN A 129 -29.01 -1.42 -8.91
N LEU A 130 -27.86 -2.03 -8.59
CA LEU A 130 -27.08 -1.64 -7.42
C LEU A 130 -26.46 -0.26 -7.64
N LEU A 131 -26.89 0.71 -6.83
CA LEU A 131 -26.39 2.09 -6.85
C LEU A 131 -25.02 2.16 -6.17
N ILE A 132 -23.96 1.85 -6.93
CA ILE A 132 -22.59 1.80 -6.41
C ILE A 132 -22.08 3.17 -5.93
N GLU A 133 -22.68 4.26 -6.41
CA GLU A 133 -22.37 5.63 -6.01
C GLU A 133 -23.03 6.05 -4.69
N CYS A 134 -23.92 5.21 -4.13
CA CYS A 134 -24.64 5.53 -2.90
C CYS A 134 -23.66 5.66 -1.71
N PRO A 135 -23.64 6.83 -1.01
CA PRO A 135 -22.82 7.01 0.17
C PRO A 135 -23.13 5.96 1.24
N GLY A 136 -22.10 5.32 1.79
CA GLY A 136 -22.24 4.32 2.85
C GLY A 136 -22.56 2.90 2.36
N LEU A 137 -22.79 2.66 1.06
CA LEU A 137 -23.00 1.31 0.54
C LEU A 137 -21.82 0.38 0.87
N LEU A 138 -20.58 0.85 0.72
CA LEU A 138 -19.39 0.05 1.05
C LEU A 138 -19.39 -0.38 2.52
N ARG A 139 -19.70 0.54 3.43
CA ARG A 139 -19.77 0.27 4.89
C ARG A 139 -20.89 -0.71 5.22
N LEU A 140 -22.01 -0.64 4.50
CA LEU A 140 -23.10 -1.62 4.63
C LEU A 140 -22.66 -3.02 4.16
N ILE A 141 -21.95 -3.10 3.02
CA ILE A 141 -21.41 -4.36 2.50
C ILE A 141 -20.43 -4.95 3.50
N GLU A 142 -19.50 -4.17 4.04
CA GLU A 142 -18.55 -4.62 5.05
C GLU A 142 -19.26 -5.21 6.26
N LYS A 143 -20.20 -4.45 6.84
CA LYS A 143 -20.97 -4.89 8.00
C LYS A 143 -21.75 -6.19 7.71
N LYS A 144 -22.39 -6.29 6.54
CA LYS A 144 -23.16 -7.50 6.16
C LYS A 144 -22.29 -8.72 5.89
N ASN A 145 -21.02 -8.52 5.53
CA ASN A 145 -20.09 -9.61 5.21
C ASN A 145 -19.03 -9.82 6.29
N HIS A 146 -19.19 -9.21 7.47
CA HIS A 146 -18.24 -9.29 8.58
C HIS A 146 -16.81 -8.89 8.21
N LEU A 147 -16.67 -7.92 7.30
CA LEU A 147 -15.37 -7.34 6.97
C LEU A 147 -14.99 -6.29 8.00
N GLU A 148 -13.68 -6.06 8.12
CA GLU A 148 -13.16 -4.93 8.88
C GLU A 148 -13.68 -3.60 8.32
N ASN A 149 -13.84 -2.62 9.20
CA ASN A 149 -14.26 -1.28 8.79
C ASN A 149 -13.20 -0.68 7.85
N GLU A 150 -13.65 -0.11 6.73
CA GLU A 150 -12.78 0.47 5.70
C GLU A 150 -11.95 -0.52 4.86
N ALA A 151 -12.22 -1.83 4.97
CA ALA A 151 -11.62 -2.85 4.10
C ALA A 151 -11.87 -2.61 2.59
N LEU A 152 -13.02 -2.02 2.25
CA LEU A 152 -13.41 -1.59 0.91
C LEU A 152 -13.12 -0.10 0.75
N VAL A 153 -12.15 0.21 -0.13
CA VAL A 153 -11.71 1.58 -0.42
C VAL A 153 -12.53 2.24 -1.53
N SER A 154 -12.83 1.50 -2.60
CA SER A 154 -13.64 2.02 -3.71
C SER A 154 -14.30 0.89 -4.49
N MET A 155 -15.38 1.21 -5.19
CA MET A 155 -16.06 0.31 -6.12
C MET A 155 -16.40 1.06 -7.40
N ARG A 156 -16.20 0.40 -8.54
CA ARG A 156 -16.54 0.95 -9.86
C ARG A 156 -16.94 -0.15 -10.82
N TRP A 157 -17.79 0.20 -11.77
CA TRP A 157 -18.09 -0.69 -12.89
C TRP A 157 -16.89 -0.79 -13.83
N ILE A 158 -16.53 -2.02 -14.22
CA ILE A 158 -15.54 -2.25 -15.30
C ILE A 158 -16.10 -1.73 -16.63
N LYS A 159 -17.35 -2.05 -16.92
CA LYS A 159 -18.15 -1.47 -18.00
C LYS A 159 -19.41 -0.84 -17.40
N PRO A 160 -19.67 0.46 -17.61
CA PRO A 160 -20.88 1.11 -17.13
C PRO A 160 -22.13 0.35 -17.59
N PRO A 161 -23.18 0.23 -16.75
CA PRO A 161 -24.39 -0.53 -17.10
C PRO A 161 -25.02 -0.12 -18.44
N HIS A 162 -24.97 1.17 -18.78
CA HIS A 162 -25.53 1.72 -20.02
C HIS A 162 -24.68 1.45 -21.28
N LYS A 163 -23.50 0.83 -21.15
CA LYS A 163 -22.59 0.48 -22.27
C LYS A 163 -22.32 -1.03 -22.35
N ARG A 164 -23.18 -1.84 -21.73
CA ARG A 164 -23.03 -3.30 -21.70
C ARG A 164 -23.68 -3.97 -22.88
#